data_AF-A0A2G8S1S9-F1
#
_entry.id   AF-A0A2G8S1S9-F1
#
_cell.length_a   1.000
_cell.length_b   1.000
_cell.length_c   1.000
_cell.angle_alpha   90.00
_cell.angle_beta   90.00
_cell.angle_gamma   90.00
#
_symmetry.space_group_name_H-M   'P 1'
#
loop_
_entity.id
_entity.type
_entity.pdbx_description
1 polymer ?
#
loop_
_entity_poly.entity_id
_entity_poly.type
_entity_poly.pdbx_seq_one_letter_code
_entity_poly.pdbx_strand_id
1 'polypeptide(L)'
;MNTPPSQPLGMQPGLGGPPFDVREVITYVQSVQQEFAEQPEVYAEFLDILKDFRLQRIDTQAVVERVSSLFQGHPALLQGFSVFIPADYHSETSDNAPRATAA
;
A
#
# COMPACT_ATOMS: atom_id res chain seq x y z
N MET A 1 12.83 -6.86 49.96
CA MET A 1 12.37 -8.05 49.23
C MET A 1 11.17 -7.61 48.41
N ASN A 2 11.21 -7.86 47.09
CA ASN A 2 10.14 -7.64 46.09
C ASN A 2 9.93 -6.16 45.68
N THR A 3 9.98 -5.71 44.42
CA THR A 3 10.28 -6.29 43.08
C THR A 3 10.57 -5.07 42.16
N PRO A 4 11.54 -5.08 41.23
CA PRO A 4 11.80 -3.94 40.34
C PRO A 4 10.65 -3.66 39.35
N PRO A 5 10.55 -2.43 38.80
CA PRO A 5 9.47 -2.01 37.93
C PRO A 5 9.47 -2.84 36.65
N SER A 6 8.46 -3.67 36.48
CA SER A 6 8.30 -4.48 35.28
C SER A 6 7.60 -3.65 34.22
N GLN A 7 8.35 -3.41 33.14
CA GLN A 7 7.91 -3.10 31.79
C GLN A 7 7.64 -1.61 31.48
N PRO A 8 8.50 -0.94 30.66
CA PRO A 8 7.94 0.01 29.73
C PRO A 8 6.98 -0.75 28.81
N LEU A 9 5.76 -0.24 28.61
CA LEU A 9 4.90 -0.65 27.50
C LEU A 9 5.66 -0.36 26.19
N GLY A 10 6.50 -1.31 25.77
CA GLY A 10 7.04 -1.38 24.43
C GLY A 10 5.97 -1.94 23.52
N MET A 11 4.91 -1.17 23.27
CA MET A 11 3.92 -1.53 22.26
C MET A 11 2.97 -0.39 21.90
N GLN A 12 3.52 0.77 21.55
CA GLN A 12 2.81 1.67 20.65
C GLN A 12 3.83 2.38 19.75
N PRO A 13 4.28 1.76 18.63
CA PRO A 13 4.58 2.57 17.48
C PRO A 13 3.21 3.08 17.00
N GLY A 14 2.80 4.23 17.55
CA GLY A 14 1.83 5.10 16.90
C GLY A 14 2.45 5.54 15.59
N LEU A 15 2.36 4.69 14.57
CA LEU A 15 2.79 5.04 13.24
C LEU A 15 1.64 5.81 12.60
N GLY A 16 1.56 7.08 12.97
CA GLY A 16 1.27 8.12 11.99
C GLY A 16 2.44 8.19 10.99
N GLY A 17 2.72 7.06 10.33
CA GLY A 17 3.67 6.96 9.25
C GLY A 17 3.16 7.81 8.07
N PRO A 18 4.06 8.23 7.17
CA PRO A 18 3.61 8.83 5.91
C PRO A 18 2.54 7.92 5.28
N PRO A 19 1.53 8.47 4.57
CA PRO A 19 0.39 7.71 4.03
C PRO A 19 0.78 6.60 3.04
N PHE A 20 2.06 6.45 2.76
CA PHE A 20 2.69 5.36 2.04
C PHE A 20 4.05 5.10 2.69
N ASP A 21 4.30 3.88 3.15
CA ASP A 21 5.64 3.48 3.56
C ASP A 21 6.51 3.38 2.31
N VAL A 22 7.35 4.39 2.07
CA VAL A 22 8.32 4.41 0.96
C VAL A 22 9.19 3.15 0.93
N ARG A 23 9.38 2.51 2.09
CA ARG A 23 10.07 1.24 2.24
C ARG A 23 9.31 0.10 1.57
N GLU A 24 8.01 -0.01 1.76
CA GLU A 24 7.19 -1.03 1.10
C GLU A 24 7.10 -0.81 -0.40
N VAL A 25 7.01 0.45 -0.84
CA VAL A 25 7.09 0.82 -2.27
C VAL A 25 8.38 0.32 -2.90
N ILE A 26 9.52 0.50 -2.23
CA ILE A 26 10.83 0.00 -2.72
C ILE A 26 10.83 -1.52 -2.78
N THR A 27 10.35 -2.21 -1.74
CA THR A 27 10.26 -3.68 -1.73
C THR A 27 9.38 -4.19 -2.86
N TYR A 28 8.24 -3.56 -3.12
CA TYR A 28 7.35 -3.93 -4.21
C TYR A 28 8.01 -3.80 -5.59
N VAL A 29 8.68 -2.67 -5.85
CA VAL A 29 9.40 -2.45 -7.11
C VAL A 29 10.49 -3.52 -7.32
N GLN A 30 11.18 -3.94 -6.26
CA GLN A 30 12.17 -5.02 -6.33
C GLN A 30 11.53 -6.37 -6.66
N SER A 31 10.37 -6.70 -6.09
CA SER A 31 9.63 -7.92 -6.42
C SER A 31 9.21 -7.94 -7.89
N VAL A 32 8.65 -6.83 -8.40
CA VAL A 32 8.30 -6.69 -9.83
C VAL A 32 9.55 -6.84 -10.71
N GLN A 33 10.68 -6.22 -10.32
CA GLN A 33 11.92 -6.32 -11.07
C GLN A 33 12.47 -7.75 -11.14
N GLN A 34 12.37 -8.52 -10.05
CA GLN A 34 12.79 -9.93 -10.01
C GLN A 34 11.85 -10.82 -10.83
N GLU A 35 10.53 -10.66 -10.67
CA GLU A 35 9.52 -11.47 -11.38
C GLU A 35 9.57 -11.23 -12.90
N PHE A 36 9.80 -9.99 -13.31
CA PHE A 36 9.94 -9.60 -14.71
C PHE A 36 11.38 -9.36 -15.15
N ALA A 37 12.36 -10.00 -14.49
CA ALA A 37 13.77 -9.89 -14.86
C ALA A 37 14.03 -10.35 -16.30
N GLU A 38 13.27 -11.34 -16.77
CA GLU A 38 13.32 -11.87 -18.14
C GLU A 38 12.45 -11.07 -19.13
N GLN A 39 11.62 -10.14 -18.62
CA GLN A 39 10.65 -9.37 -19.41
C GLN A 39 10.79 -7.86 -19.11
N PRO A 40 11.87 -7.22 -19.61
CA PRO A 40 12.13 -5.81 -19.37
C PRO A 40 11.06 -4.87 -19.94
N GLU A 41 10.29 -5.34 -20.93
CA GLU A 41 9.15 -4.62 -21.52
C GLU A 41 8.05 -4.37 -20.48
N VAL A 42 7.75 -5.37 -19.64
CA VAL A 42 6.74 -5.27 -18.58
C VAL A 42 7.18 -4.28 -17.50
N TYR A 43 8.46 -4.36 -17.08
CA TYR A 43 9.01 -3.41 -16.11
C TYR A 43 9.03 -1.97 -16.64
N ALA A 44 9.36 -1.78 -17.92
CA ALA A 44 9.32 -0.46 -18.56
C ALA A 44 7.91 0.12 -18.60
N GLU A 45 6.90 -0.69 -18.94
CA GLU A 45 5.50 -0.27 -18.97
C GLU A 45 4.97 0.07 -17.57
N PHE A 46 5.38 -0.68 -16.54
CA PHE A 46 5.06 -0.36 -15.14
C PHE A 46 5.62 1.01 -14.72
N LEU A 47 6.86 1.32 -15.11
CA LEU A 47 7.46 2.62 -14.84
C LEU A 47 6.75 3.77 -15.58
N ASP A 48 6.23 3.51 -16.79
CA ASP A 48 5.47 4.49 -17.56
C ASP A 48 4.14 4.83 -16.86
N ILE A 49 3.45 3.81 -16.36
CA ILE A 49 2.22 3.97 -15.55
C ILE A 49 2.50 4.76 -14.26
N LEU A 50 3.59 4.45 -13.55
CA LEU A 50 4.00 5.22 -12.37
C LEU A 50 4.32 6.68 -12.69
N LYS A 51 4.94 6.95 -13.85
CA LYS A 51 5.21 8.31 -14.33
C LYS A 51 3.90 9.05 -14.63
N ASP A 52 2.98 8.43 -15.35
CA ASP A 52 1.67 9.03 -15.65
C ASP A 52 0.91 9.38 -14.36
N PHE A 53 0.97 8.51 -13.34
CA PHE A 53 0.39 8.79 -12.02
C PHE A 53 1.08 9.95 -11.29
N ARG A 54 2.42 9.98 -11.30
CA ARG A 54 3.22 11.09 -10.75
C ARG A 54 2.94 12.42 -11.43
N LEU A 55 2.66 12.39 -12.73
CA LEU A 55 2.29 13.56 -13.53
C LEU A 55 0.81 13.93 -13.41
N GLN A 56 0.02 13.20 -12.60
CA GLN A 56 -1.43 13.38 -12.45
C GLN A 56 -2.18 13.27 -13.80
N ARG A 57 -1.65 12.49 -14.74
CA ARG A 57 -2.31 12.23 -16.04
C ARG A 57 -3.35 11.13 -15.96
N ILE A 58 -3.18 10.23 -14.99
CA ILE A 58 -4.10 9.14 -14.67
C ILE A 58 -4.40 9.17 -13.18
N ASP A 59 -5.64 8.91 -12.82
CA ASP A 59 -6.10 8.82 -11.43
C ASP A 59 -5.77 7.46 -10.79
N THR A 60 -6.00 7.38 -9.48
CA THR A 60 -5.83 6.16 -8.67
C THR A 60 -6.60 4.95 -9.23
N GLN A 61 -7.78 5.13 -9.82
CA GLN A 61 -8.47 4.00 -10.46
C GLN A 61 -7.82 3.56 -11.76
N ALA A 62 -7.46 4.51 -12.63
CA ALA A 62 -6.85 4.21 -13.91
C ALA A 62 -5.46 3.58 -13.78
N VAL A 63 -4.67 3.97 -12.76
CA VAL A 63 -3.38 3.33 -12.46
C VAL A 63 -3.58 1.87 -12.02
N VAL A 64 -4.60 1.58 -11.19
CA VAL A 64 -4.93 0.21 -10.77
C VAL A 64 -5.33 -0.66 -11.96
N GLU A 65 -6.20 -0.17 -12.84
CA GLU A 65 -6.63 -0.91 -14.03
C GLU A 65 -5.46 -1.23 -14.97
N ARG A 66 -4.59 -0.25 -15.23
CA ARG A 66 -3.41 -0.48 -16.09
C ARG A 66 -2.43 -1.46 -15.48
N VAL A 67 -2.13 -1.32 -14.19
CA VAL A 67 -1.27 -2.27 -13.46
C VAL A 67 -1.91 -3.67 -13.44
N SER A 68 -3.24 -3.76 -13.27
CA SER A 68 -4.00 -5.01 -13.32
C SER A 68 -3.88 -5.73 -14.66
N SER A 69 -3.95 -4.99 -15.77
CA SER A 69 -3.77 -5.56 -17.10
C SER A 69 -2.32 -5.94 -17.36
N LEU A 70 -1.37 -5.14 -16.86
CA LEU A 70 0.06 -5.36 -17.06
C LEU A 70 0.56 -6.62 -16.33
N PHE A 71 0.12 -6.82 -15.09
CA PHE A 71 0.46 -8.00 -14.30
C PHE A 71 -0.63 -9.08 -14.35
N GLN A 72 -1.39 -9.14 -15.45
CA GLN A 72 -2.40 -10.16 -15.64
C GLN A 72 -1.76 -11.55 -15.59
N GLY A 73 -2.16 -12.36 -14.60
CA GLY A 73 -1.55 -13.67 -14.32
C GLY A 73 -0.63 -13.70 -13.09
N HIS A 74 -0.29 -12.55 -12.51
CA HIS A 74 0.54 -12.41 -11.30
C HIS A 74 -0.25 -11.72 -10.16
N PRO A 75 -1.19 -12.43 -9.50
CA PRO A 75 -2.04 -11.84 -8.46
C PRO A 75 -1.24 -11.34 -7.24
N ALA A 76 -0.06 -11.92 -6.97
CA ALA A 76 0.82 -11.49 -5.87
C ALA A 76 1.32 -10.05 -6.06
N LEU A 77 1.60 -9.66 -7.30
CA LEU A 77 2.02 -8.29 -7.61
C LEU A 77 0.83 -7.34 -7.51
N LEU A 78 -0.33 -7.71 -8.03
CA LEU A 78 -1.54 -6.90 -7.88
C LEU A 78 -1.93 -6.65 -6.42
N GLN A 79 -1.81 -7.65 -5.56
CA GLN A 79 -2.02 -7.46 -4.12
C GLN A 79 -1.01 -6.48 -3.51
N GLY A 80 0.27 -6.60 -3.89
CA GLY A 80 1.32 -5.70 -3.44
C GLY A 80 1.10 -4.24 -3.86
N PHE A 81 0.43 -3.98 -4.99
CA PHE A 81 0.10 -2.61 -5.40
C PHE A 81 -0.85 -1.89 -4.42
N SER A 82 -1.62 -2.63 -3.62
CA SER A 82 -2.49 -2.03 -2.59
C SER A 82 -1.70 -1.19 -1.58
N VAL A 83 -0.39 -1.42 -1.42
CA VAL A 83 0.50 -0.62 -0.57
C VAL A 83 0.73 0.80 -1.07
N PHE A 84 0.47 1.05 -2.36
CA PHE A 84 0.51 2.39 -2.94
C PHE A 84 -0.76 3.19 -2.67
N ILE A 85 -1.82 2.55 -2.18
CA ILE A 85 -3.10 3.18 -1.89
C ILE A 85 -3.29 3.20 -0.36
N PRO A 86 -3.11 4.34 0.33
CA PRO A 86 -3.38 4.45 1.77
C PRO A 86 -4.74 3.86 2.12
N ALA A 87 -4.83 3.18 3.26
CA ALA A 87 -6.06 2.55 3.77
C ALA A 87 -7.25 3.54 3.89
N ASP A 88 -7.00 4.85 3.96
CA ASP A 88 -8.01 5.91 3.89
C ASP A 88 -8.82 5.92 2.58
N TYR A 89 -8.34 5.31 1.47
CA TYR A 89 -9.15 5.11 0.25
C TYR A 89 -10.01 3.82 0.30
N HIS A 90 -9.77 2.93 1.28
CA HIS A 90 -10.53 1.70 1.52
C HIS A 90 -11.44 1.80 2.76
N SER A 91 -11.59 2.98 3.36
CA SER A 91 -12.38 3.17 4.58
C SER A 91 -13.32 4.36 4.49
N GLU A 92 -14.29 4.32 3.58
CA GLU A 92 -15.56 5.06 3.76
C GLU A 92 -16.74 4.13 4.02
N THR A 93 -16.48 2.90 4.47
CA THR A 93 -17.50 1.99 5.02
C THR A 93 -16.92 1.12 6.12
N SER A 94 -16.48 1.73 7.22
CA SER A 94 -16.47 1.01 8.50
C SER A 94 -16.84 1.96 9.62
N ASP A 95 -18.16 2.10 9.79
CA ASP A 95 -18.81 2.31 11.08
C ASP A 95 -18.50 3.64 11.80
N ASN A 96 -19.02 4.74 11.24
CA ASN A 96 -19.57 5.78 12.10
C ASN A 96 -20.84 5.23 12.74
N ALA A 97 -20.71 4.48 13.82
CA ALA A 97 -21.83 4.25 14.73
C ALA A 97 -21.93 5.46 15.67
N PRO A 98 -22.86 6.41 15.46
CA PRO A 98 -23.25 7.29 16.54
C PRO A 98 -24.02 6.41 17.52
N ARG A 99 -23.37 5.88 18.56
CA ARG A 99 -24.11 5.38 19.72
C ARG A 99 -24.65 6.59 20.49
N ALA A 100 -25.67 7.21 19.91
CA ALA A 100 -26.57 8.12 20.58
C ALA A 100 -27.28 7.36 21.71
N THR A 101 -27.07 7.83 22.94
CA THR A 101 -28.07 8.04 23.98
C THR A 101 -29.34 7.18 23.98
N ALA A 102 -29.46 6.29 24.98
CA ALA A 102 -30.68 5.88 25.69
C ALA A 102 -30.25 4.85 26.76
N ALA A 103 -30.62 4.89 28.04
CA ALA A 103 -31.50 5.71 28.86
C ALA A 103 -31.01 5.62 30.31
#